data_AF-A0A162LAF8-F1
#
_entry.id   AF-A0A162LAF8-F1
#
_cell.length_a   1.000
_cell.length_b   1.000
_cell.length_c   1.000
_cell.angle_alpha   90.00
_cell.angle_beta   90.00
_cell.angle_gamma   90.00
#
_symmetry.space_group_name_H-M   'P 1'
#
loop_
_entity.id
_entity.type
_entity.pdbx_description
1 polymer ?
#
loop_
_entity_poly.entity_id
_entity_poly.type
_entity_poly.pdbx_seq_one_letter_code
_entity_poly.pdbx_strand_id
1 'polypeptide(L)'
;MDYLTSVAITIAILAGLWAGIGLNFGLIIWIGFISWACYFASGAKVEGLTKTLVANLVGALWAFIAIQGFTLLNKQGLSLPVAVGIAVGIVCFIMVLEARIDILSFIPGAFAGAGSQLFIVRIQIHGTKAPWNKSVGILGRW
;
A
#
# COMPACT_ATOMS: atom_id res chain seq x y z
N MET A 1 8.95 28.85 18.08
CA MET A 1 7.89 27.97 17.55
C MET A 1 8.25 26.56 17.92
N ASP A 2 7.33 25.82 18.52
CA ASP A 2 7.59 24.44 18.91
C ASP A 2 7.68 23.52 17.69
N TYR A 3 8.52 22.50 17.79
CA TYR A 3 8.75 21.51 16.72
C TYR A 3 7.44 20.89 16.21
N LEU A 4 6.52 20.57 17.13
CA LEU A 4 5.21 20.02 16.81
C LEU A 4 4.37 20.97 15.95
N THR A 5 4.42 22.27 16.22
CA THR A 5 3.65 23.27 15.47
C THR A 5 4.19 23.42 14.04
N SER A 6 5.51 23.39 13.86
CA SER A 6 6.15 23.43 12.54
C SER A 6 5.83 22.18 11.70
N VAL A 7 5.84 21.00 12.32
CA VAL A 7 5.46 19.74 11.65
C VAL A 7 3.97 19.72 11.31
N ALA A 8 3.11 20.21 12.21
CA ALA A 8 1.68 20.27 11.96
C ALA A 8 1.32 21.14 10.75
N ILE A 9 1.91 22.34 10.64
CA ILE A 9 1.67 23.25 9.52
C ILE A 9 2.17 22.65 8.20
N THR A 10 3.38 22.07 8.20
CA THR A 10 3.96 21.47 6.99
C THR A 10 3.18 20.25 6.52
N ILE A 11 2.79 19.34 7.43
CA ILE A 11 1.96 18.18 7.11
C ILE A 11 0.58 18.60 6.62
N ALA A 12 -0.06 19.61 7.22
CA ALA A 12 -1.38 20.09 6.79
C ALA A 12 -1.36 20.61 5.35
N ILE A 13 -0.34 21.41 4.99
CA ILE A 13 -0.17 21.92 3.62
C ILE A 13 0.10 20.76 2.66
N LEU A 14 1.04 19.87 3.01
CA LEU A 14 1.42 18.75 2.15
C LEU A 14 0.25 17.78 1.90
N ALA A 15 -0.51 17.46 2.95
CA ALA A 15 -1.68 16.60 2.90
C ALA A 15 -2.81 17.23 2.09
N GLY A 16 -3.08 18.52 2.28
CA GLY A 16 -4.09 19.26 1.52
C GLY A 16 -3.76 19.30 0.03
N LEU A 17 -2.51 19.59 -0.32
CA LEU A 17 -2.04 19.62 -1.71
C LEU A 17 -2.14 18.23 -2.35
N TRP A 18 -1.70 17.19 -1.65
CA TRP A 18 -1.76 15.81 -2.13
C TRP A 18 -3.19 15.32 -2.31
N ALA A 19 -4.09 15.63 -1.39
CA ALA A 19 -5.50 15.28 -1.52
C ALA A 19 -6.13 15.98 -2.74
N GLY A 20 -5.83 17.26 -2.94
CA GLY A 20 -6.30 18.02 -4.09
C GLY A 20 -5.79 17.45 -5.42
N ILE A 21 -4.49 17.19 -5.53
CA ILE A 21 -3.89 16.60 -6.74
C ILE A 21 -4.42 15.17 -6.94
N GLY A 22 -4.41 14.35 -5.90
CA GLY A 22 -4.79 12.95 -5.98
C GLY A 22 -6.22 12.76 -6.47
N LEU A 23 -7.17 13.59 -6.02
CA LEU A 23 -8.55 13.56 -6.51
C LEU A 23 -8.67 13.96 -7.98
N ASN A 24 -7.90 14.95 -8.45
CA ASN A 24 -7.91 15.39 -9.85
C ASN A 24 -7.36 14.33 -10.82
N PHE A 25 -6.38 13.54 -10.39
CA PHE A 25 -5.78 12.47 -11.20
C PHE A 25 -6.40 11.09 -10.96
N GLY A 26 -7.47 10.99 -10.17
CA GLY A 26 -8.11 9.70 -9.85
C GLY A 26 -7.23 8.75 -9.02
N LEU A 27 -6.24 9.30 -8.32
CA LEU A 27 -5.32 8.55 -7.47
C LEU A 27 -5.95 8.24 -6.12
N ILE A 28 -5.55 7.13 -5.52
CA ILE A 28 -5.98 6.76 -4.17
C ILE A 28 -5.09 7.49 -3.17
N ILE A 29 -5.60 8.61 -2.64
CA ILE A 29 -4.88 9.50 -1.72
C ILE A 29 -4.27 8.78 -0.53
N TRP A 30 -4.94 7.75 -0.02
CA TRP A 30 -4.55 6.95 1.15
C TRP A 30 -3.26 6.15 0.95
N ILE A 31 -2.94 5.73 -0.28
CA ILE A 31 -1.67 5.04 -0.57
C ILE A 31 -0.48 5.99 -0.32
N GLY A 32 -0.65 7.27 -0.64
CA GLY A 32 0.36 8.31 -0.37
C GLY A 32 0.58 8.50 1.14
N PHE A 33 -0.50 8.61 1.91
CA PHE A 33 -0.40 8.73 3.37
C PHE A 33 0.26 7.52 4.04
N ILE A 34 -0.06 6.30 3.58
CA ILE A 34 0.58 5.08 4.08
C ILE A 34 2.09 5.08 3.75
N SER A 35 2.46 5.52 2.56
CA SER A 35 3.87 5.65 2.15
C SER A 35 4.65 6.64 3.03
N TRP A 36 4.05 7.77 3.39
CA TRP A 36 4.67 8.73 4.30
C TRP A 36 4.76 8.21 5.74
N ALA A 37 3.73 7.51 6.22
CA ALA A 37 3.79 6.85 7.53
C ALA A 37 4.94 5.84 7.59
N CYS A 38 5.15 5.06 6.52
CA CYS A 38 6.30 4.16 6.39
C CYS A 38 7.63 4.92 6.40
N TYR A 39 7.70 6.08 5.74
CA TYR A 39 8.88 6.92 5.73
C TYR A 39 9.24 7.46 7.12
N PHE A 40 8.26 7.96 7.86
CA PHE A 40 8.49 8.41 9.23
C PHE A 40 8.87 7.24 10.16
N ALA A 41 8.24 6.07 9.99
CA ALA A 41 8.55 4.87 10.76
C ALA A 41 9.96 4.29 10.48
N SER A 42 10.53 4.52 9.30
CA SER A 42 11.89 4.12 8.96
C SER A 42 12.97 5.12 9.40
N GLY A 43 12.60 6.20 10.10
CA GLY A 43 13.52 7.16 10.70
C GLY A 43 13.63 8.51 9.98
N ALA A 44 12.74 8.81 9.02
CA ALA A 44 12.58 10.12 8.36
C ALA A 44 13.87 10.76 7.78
N LYS A 45 14.88 9.93 7.48
CA LYS A 45 16.15 10.33 6.83
C LYS A 45 16.13 9.92 5.36
N VAL A 46 17.07 10.44 4.56
CA VAL A 46 17.20 10.09 3.14
C VAL A 46 17.37 8.57 2.94
N GLU A 47 18.11 7.90 3.83
CA GLU A 47 18.22 6.43 3.83
C GLU A 47 16.88 5.73 4.12
N GLY A 48 16.06 6.30 5.01
CA GLY A 48 14.70 5.81 5.29
C GLY A 48 13.77 5.98 4.09
N LEU A 49 13.97 7.02 3.27
CA LEU A 49 13.23 7.22 2.01
C LEU A 49 13.52 6.08 1.04
N THR A 50 14.80 5.79 0.81
CA THR A 50 15.22 4.73 -0.11
C THR A 50 14.75 3.36 0.39
N LYS A 51 14.92 3.06 1.68
CA LYS A 51 14.43 1.82 2.30
C LYS A 51 12.92 1.67 2.17
N THR A 52 12.17 2.73 2.45
CA THR A 52 10.70 2.74 2.35
C THR A 52 10.24 2.55 0.91
N LEU A 53 10.85 3.26 -0.04
CA LEU A 53 10.50 3.16 -1.45
C LEU A 53 10.77 1.76 -1.99
N VAL A 54 11.96 1.23 -1.75
CA VAL A 54 12.36 -0.12 -2.17
C VAL A 54 11.47 -1.18 -1.53
N ALA A 55 11.21 -1.08 -0.21
CA ALA A 55 10.32 -2.01 0.47
C ALA A 55 8.90 -1.98 -0.10
N ASN A 56 8.32 -0.80 -0.37
CA ASN A 56 6.99 -0.69 -0.98
C ASN A 56 6.95 -1.28 -2.40
N LEU A 57 7.96 -1.01 -3.23
CA LEU A 57 8.03 -1.56 -4.59
C LEU A 57 8.17 -3.07 -4.61
N VAL A 58 9.03 -3.62 -3.75
CA VAL A 58 9.21 -5.07 -3.62
C VAL A 58 7.96 -5.72 -3.05
N GLY A 59 7.32 -5.09 -2.06
CA GLY A 59 6.00 -5.51 -1.57
C GLY A 59 4.93 -5.59 -2.67
N ALA A 60 4.88 -4.58 -3.55
CA ALA A 60 3.96 -4.59 -4.69
C ALA A 60 4.29 -5.73 -5.67
N LEU A 61 5.57 -6.01 -5.92
CA LEU A 61 6.00 -7.14 -6.74
C LEU A 61 5.53 -8.48 -6.14
N TRP A 62 5.66 -8.66 -4.83
CA TRP A 62 5.21 -9.85 -4.13
C TRP A 62 3.69 -10.05 -4.16
N ALA A 63 2.92 -8.97 -4.05
CA ALA A 63 1.48 -9.04 -4.25
C ALA A 63 1.11 -9.47 -5.68
N PHE A 64 1.86 -9.01 -6.69
CA PHE A 64 1.66 -9.48 -8.07
C PHE A 64 1.93 -10.99 -8.20
N ILE A 65 3.02 -11.48 -7.61
CA ILE A 65 3.35 -12.91 -7.59
C ILE A 65 2.28 -13.73 -6.86
N ALA A 66 1.78 -13.25 -5.71
CA ALA A 66 0.70 -13.89 -4.97
C ALA A 66 -0.56 -14.05 -5.82
N ILE A 67 -0.90 -13.03 -6.63
CA ILE A 67 -2.05 -13.03 -7.53
C ILE A 67 -1.92 -14.10 -8.62
N GLN A 68 -0.75 -14.18 -9.24
CA GLN A 68 -0.49 -15.25 -10.22
C GLN A 68 -0.57 -16.63 -9.54
N GLY A 69 0.01 -16.77 -8.34
CA GLY A 69 0.01 -18.01 -7.57
C GLY A 69 -1.38 -18.53 -7.25
N PHE A 70 -2.26 -17.71 -6.64
CA PHE A 70 -3.61 -18.18 -6.33
C PHE A 70 -4.47 -18.37 -7.59
N THR A 71 -4.22 -17.62 -8.66
CA THR A 71 -4.94 -17.80 -9.94
C THR A 71 -4.63 -19.17 -10.55
N LEU A 72 -3.36 -19.60 -10.49
CA LEU A 72 -2.95 -20.94 -10.94
C LEU A 72 -3.57 -22.04 -10.05
N LEU A 73 -3.54 -21.87 -8.73
CA LEU A 73 -4.12 -22.83 -7.79
C LEU A 73 -5.65 -22.94 -7.94
N ASN A 74 -6.33 -21.83 -8.22
CA ASN A 74 -7.77 -21.83 -8.47
C ASN A 74 -8.12 -22.56 -9.77
N LYS A 75 -7.31 -22.42 -10.84
CA LYS A 75 -7.47 -23.19 -12.09
C LYS A 75 -7.30 -24.69 -11.90
N GLN A 76 -6.56 -25.13 -10.87
CA GLN A 76 -6.38 -26.54 -10.51
C GLN A 76 -7.55 -27.12 -9.69
N GLY A 77 -8.63 -26.36 -9.49
CA GLY A 77 -9.84 -26.83 -8.80
C GLY A 77 -9.87 -26.53 -7.30
N LEU A 78 -8.89 -25.79 -6.78
CA LEU A 78 -8.86 -25.41 -5.37
C LEU A 78 -9.81 -24.23 -5.09
N SER A 79 -10.55 -24.30 -3.98
CA SER A 79 -11.44 -23.22 -3.56
C SER A 79 -10.66 -21.91 -3.37
N LEU A 80 -11.25 -20.80 -3.82
CA LEU A 80 -10.59 -19.49 -3.83
C LEU A 80 -10.01 -19.08 -2.45
N PRO A 81 -10.69 -19.28 -1.31
CA PRO A 81 -10.14 -18.91 0.00
C PRO A 81 -8.87 -19.70 0.36
N VAL A 82 -8.83 -20.99 0.03
CA VAL A 82 -7.69 -21.87 0.33
C VAL A 82 -6.51 -21.56 -0.59
N ALA A 83 -6.78 -21.35 -1.88
CA ALA A 83 -5.76 -20.96 -2.86
C ALA A 83 -5.08 -19.62 -2.50
N VAL A 84 -5.87 -18.63 -2.07
CA VAL A 84 -5.36 -17.34 -1.61
C VAL A 84 -4.56 -17.50 -0.31
N GLY A 85 -5.07 -18.26 0.66
CA GLY A 85 -4.38 -18.50 1.94
C GLY A 85 -3.00 -19.11 1.76
N ILE A 86 -2.87 -20.12 0.88
CA ILE A 86 -1.59 -20.77 0.58
C ILE A 86 -0.63 -19.79 -0.13
N ALA A 87 -1.11 -19.11 -1.19
CA ALA A 87 -0.26 -18.20 -1.96
C ALA A 87 0.24 -17.01 -1.13
N VAL A 88 -0.65 -16.40 -0.33
CA VAL A 88 -0.29 -15.30 0.58
C VAL A 88 0.63 -15.78 1.69
N GLY A 89 0.37 -16.95 2.28
CA GLY A 89 1.24 -17.53 3.32
C GLY A 89 2.67 -17.73 2.85
N ILE A 90 2.86 -18.29 1.64
CA ILE A 90 4.18 -18.48 1.04
C ILE A 90 4.86 -17.14 0.79
N VAL A 91 4.14 -16.17 0.20
CA VAL A 91 4.70 -14.85 -0.11
C VAL A 91 5.09 -14.09 1.17
N CYS A 92 4.26 -14.10 2.20
CA CYS A 92 4.57 -13.47 3.48
C CYS A 92 5.80 -14.11 4.17
N PHE A 93 5.96 -15.43 4.05
CA PHE A 93 7.14 -16.12 4.56
C PHE A 93 8.42 -15.63 3.85
N ILE A 94 8.37 -15.51 2.53
CA ILE A 94 9.50 -15.00 1.75
C ILE A 94 9.78 -13.54 2.13
N MET A 95 8.75 -12.68 2.22
CA MET A 95 8.87 -11.27 2.64
C MET A 95 9.59 -11.06 3.97
N VAL A 96 9.41 -11.98 4.92
CA VAL A 96 10.12 -11.92 6.20
C VAL A 96 11.57 -12.40 6.06
N LEU A 97 11.88 -13.33 5.16
CA LEU A 97 13.24 -13.80 4.92
C LEU A 97 14.13 -12.76 4.23
N GLU A 98 13.59 -12.01 3.26
CA GLU A 98 14.29 -10.92 2.55
C GLU A 98 14.57 -9.72 3.45
N ALA A 99 13.87 -9.60 4.59
CA ALA A 99 14.17 -8.59 5.61
C ALA A 99 15.58 -8.74 6.23
N ARG A 100 16.28 -9.85 5.96
CA ARG A 100 17.70 -10.02 6.27
C ARG A 100 18.62 -9.12 5.43
N ILE A 101 18.12 -8.55 4.33
CA ILE A 101 18.84 -7.59 3.50
C ILE A 101 18.57 -6.19 4.06
N ASP A 102 19.62 -5.44 4.42
CA ASP A 102 19.49 -4.15 5.11
C ASP A 102 18.57 -3.13 4.43
N ILE A 103 18.50 -3.16 3.10
CA ILE A 103 17.64 -2.27 2.31
C ILE A 103 16.16 -2.69 2.29
N LEU A 104 15.86 -3.96 2.57
CA LEU A 104 14.51 -4.54 2.65
C LEU A 104 14.06 -4.86 4.09
N SER A 105 14.89 -4.55 5.09
CA SER A 105 14.61 -4.78 6.51
C SER A 105 13.31 -4.13 7.01
N PHE A 106 12.76 -3.15 6.27
CA PHE A 106 11.51 -2.49 6.60
C PHE A 106 10.27 -3.29 6.14
N ILE A 107 10.00 -4.38 6.88
CA ILE A 107 8.86 -5.28 6.67
C ILE A 107 7.51 -4.52 6.56
N PRO A 108 7.18 -3.53 7.41
CA PRO A 108 5.90 -2.82 7.31
C PRO A 108 5.68 -2.13 5.96
N GLY A 109 6.74 -1.64 5.32
CA GLY A 109 6.67 -1.03 3.99
C GLY A 109 6.38 -2.05 2.90
N ALA A 110 6.90 -3.27 3.02
CA ALA A 110 6.59 -4.33 2.08
C ALA A 110 5.11 -4.77 2.16
N PHE A 111 4.54 -4.85 3.36
CA PHE A 111 3.11 -5.11 3.51
C PHE A 111 2.23 -3.95 3.01
N ALA A 112 2.63 -2.70 3.26
CA ALA A 112 1.96 -1.52 2.70
C ALA A 112 1.96 -1.52 1.16
N GLY A 113 3.11 -1.82 0.56
CA GLY A 113 3.26 -2.00 -0.88
C GLY A 113 2.38 -3.13 -1.44
N ALA A 114 2.38 -4.29 -0.78
CA ALA A 114 1.55 -5.43 -1.18
C ALA A 114 0.04 -5.09 -1.11
N GLY A 115 -0.39 -4.41 -0.05
CA GLY A 115 -1.77 -3.98 0.14
C GLY A 115 -2.22 -2.95 -0.91
N SER A 116 -1.36 -2.00 -1.26
CA SER A 116 -1.65 -1.00 -2.30
C SER A 116 -1.80 -1.63 -3.69
N GLN A 117 -0.93 -2.58 -4.05
CA GLN A 117 -1.02 -3.32 -5.32
C GLN A 117 -2.32 -4.15 -5.42
N LEU A 118 -2.68 -4.88 -4.36
CA LEU A 118 -3.88 -5.70 -4.37
C LEU A 118 -5.15 -4.84 -4.51
N PHE A 119 -5.14 -3.65 -3.91
CA PHE A 119 -6.22 -2.69 -4.03
C PHE A 119 -6.35 -2.13 -5.46
N ILE A 120 -5.24 -1.86 -6.14
CA ILE A 120 -5.25 -1.47 -7.56
C ILE A 120 -5.85 -2.58 -8.43
N VAL A 121 -5.45 -3.83 -8.22
CA VAL A 121 -5.98 -4.97 -8.98
C VAL A 121 -7.49 -5.15 -8.75
N ARG A 122 -7.99 -4.90 -7.53
CA ARG A 122 -9.44 -4.90 -7.24
C ARG A 122 -10.21 -3.86 -8.06
N ILE A 123 -9.63 -2.68 -8.29
CA ILE A 123 -10.23 -1.61 -9.10
C ILE A 123 -10.28 -2.02 -10.59
N GLN A 124 -9.21 -2.64 -11.11
CA GLN A 124 -9.19 -3.14 -12.49
C GLN A 124 -10.30 -4.17 -12.76
N ILE A 125 -10.54 -5.09 -11.82
CA ILE A 125 -11.50 -6.19 -11.99
C ILE A 125 -12.95 -5.72 -11.91
N HIS A 126 -13.27 -4.73 -11.05
CA HIS A 126 -14.64 -4.22 -10.89
C HIS A 126 -14.99 -3.11 -11.89
N GLY A 127 -14.08 -2.78 -12.81
CA GLY A 127 -14.18 -1.62 -13.66
C GLY A 127 -14.15 -0.32 -12.84
N THR A 128 -14.00 0.79 -13.53
CA THR A 128 -13.96 2.17 -13.03
C THR A 128 -15.19 2.64 -12.24
N LYS A 129 -16.04 1.73 -11.74
CA LYS A 129 -17.01 2.01 -10.69
C LYS A 129 -16.28 2.08 -9.35
N ALA A 130 -15.49 3.13 -9.18
CA ALA A 130 -14.90 3.47 -7.90
C ALA A 130 -16.02 3.48 -6.83
N PRO A 131 -15.98 2.63 -5.79
CA PRO A 131 -16.99 2.63 -4.73
C PRO A 131 -17.02 3.95 -3.96
N TRP A 132 -16.00 4.80 -4.13
CA TRP A 132 -15.89 6.15 -3.59
C TRP A 132 -17.06 7.08 -3.94
N ASN A 133 -17.76 6.89 -5.06
CA ASN A 133 -18.95 7.70 -5.36
C ASN A 133 -20.09 7.45 -4.34
N LYS A 134 -20.14 6.26 -3.73
CA LYS A 134 -21.10 5.97 -2.64
C LYS A 134 -20.61 6.46 -1.28
N SER A 135 -19.30 6.43 -1.04
CA SER A 135 -18.69 6.89 0.22
C SER A 135 -18.79 8.41 0.40
N VAL A 136 -18.70 9.19 -0.68
CA VAL A 136 -18.91 10.65 -0.64
C VAL A 136 -20.38 10.99 -0.32
N GLY A 137 -21.34 10.15 -0.74
CA GLY A 137 -22.75 10.30 -0.37
C GLY A 137 -23.09 9.93 1.08
N ILE A 138 -22.19 9.26 1.80
CA ILE A 138 -22.31 8.91 3.23
C ILE A 138 -21.66 9.99 4.11
N LEU A 139 -20.63 10.68 3.61
CA LEU A 139 -19.97 11.80 4.30
C LEU A 139 -20.78 13.11 4.30
N GLY A 140 -21.90 13.17 3.56
CA GLY A 140 -22.89 14.25 3.63
C GLY A 140 -24.11 13.91 4.51
N ARG A 141 -24.03 12.86 5.33
CA ARG A 141 -25.11 12.40 6.22
C ARG A 141 -24.63 12.11 7.64
N TRP A 142 -23.80 13.01 8.18
CA TRP A 142 -23.62 13.22 9.60
C TRP A 142 -23.60 14.72 9.87
#